data_AF-A0A8T3N962-F1
#
_entry.id   AF-A0A8T3N962-F1
#
_cell.length_a   1.000
_cell.length_b   1.000
_cell.length_c   1.000
_cell.angle_alpha   90.00
_cell.angle_beta   90.00
_cell.angle_gamma   90.00
#
_symmetry.space_group_name_H-M   'P 1'
#
loop_
_entity.id
_entity.type
_entity.pdbx_description
1 polymer ?
#
loop_
_entity_poly.entity_id
_entity_poly.type
_entity_poly.pdbx_seq_one_letter_code
_entity_poly.pdbx_strand_id
1 'polypeptide(L)' 'MVSTERTPEVMTPEQAADYLKVNRETVYRFIRQGELVASKRGRG' A
#
# COMPACT_ATOMS: atom_id res chain seq x y z
N MET A 1 18.84 -3.56 -21.69
CA MET A 1 17.91 -4.56 -21.11
C MET A 1 17.39 -3.95 -19.82
N VAL A 2 16.24 -3.28 -19.86
CA VAL A 2 15.65 -2.66 -18.66
C VAL A 2 14.47 -3.56 -18.29
N SER A 3 14.63 -4.33 -17.22
CA SER A 3 13.51 -5.06 -16.64
C SER A 3 12.56 -4.01 -16.07
N THR A 4 11.45 -3.77 -16.76
CA THR A 4 10.33 -3.04 -16.17
C THR A 4 9.72 -3.94 -15.11
N GLU A 5 10.29 -3.87 -13.91
CA GLU A 5 9.76 -4.49 -12.71
C GLU A 5 8.42 -3.79 -12.46
N ARG A 6 7.33 -4.44 -12.85
CA ARG A 6 5.98 -3.94 -12.60
C ARG A 6 5.81 -3.92 -11.10
N THR A 7 6.00 -2.75 -10.48
CA THR A 7 5.52 -2.51 -9.12
C THR A 7 4.05 -2.96 -9.10
N PRO A 8 3.63 -3.74 -8.09
CA PRO A 8 2.23 -4.12 -7.98
C PRO A 8 1.38 -2.85 -8.04
N GLU A 9 0.39 -2.82 -8.93
CA GLU A 9 -0.53 -1.68 -9.08
C GLU A 9 -1.27 -1.38 -7.77
N VAL A 10 -1.31 -2.35 -6.86
CA VAL A 10 -1.87 -2.25 -5.51
C VAL A 10 -0.95 -2.97 -4.52
N MET A 11 -0.68 -2.32 -3.40
CA MET A 11 0.08 -2.86 -2.27
C MET A 11 -0.85 -3.25 -1.12
N THR A 12 -0.49 -4.29 -0.36
CA THR A 12 -1.12 -4.52 0.95
C THR A 12 -0.64 -3.46 1.95
N PRO A 13 -1.34 -3.27 3.09
CA PRO A 13 -0.89 -2.33 4.12
C PRO A 13 0.53 -2.63 4.64
N GLU A 14 0.92 -3.90 4.74
CA GLU A 14 2.26 -4.33 5.13
C GLU A 14 3.31 -3.92 4.08
N GLN A 15 3.03 -4.18 2.80
CA GLN A 15 3.92 -3.79 1.71
C GLN A 15 4.08 -2.27 1.60
N ALA A 16 2.99 -1.53 1.78
CA ALA A 16 3.02 -0.07 1.79
C ALA A 16 3.84 0.46 2.98
N ALA A 17 3.76 -0.17 4.15
CA ALA A 17 4.56 0.19 5.32
C ALA A 17 6.06 0.01 5.04
N ASP A 18 6.44 -1.14 4.47
CA ASP A 18 7.83 -1.46 4.12
C ASP A 18 8.39 -0.52 3.02
N TYR A 19 7.54 -0.13 2.06
CA TYR A 19 7.90 0.79 0.99
C TYR A 19 8.07 2.23 1.50
N LEU A 20 7.10 2.73 2.26
CA LEU A 20 7.10 4.10 2.79
C LEU A 20 8.00 4.29 4.02
N LYS A 21 8.59 3.20 4.55
CA LYS A 21 9.42 3.20 5.76
C LYS A 21 8.68 3.75 6.98
N VAL A 22 7.41 3.35 7.12
CA VAL A 22 6.54 3.69 8.26
C VAL A 22 5.98 2.42 8.89
N ASN A 23 5.36 2.54 10.06
CA ASN A 23 4.63 1.42 10.65
C ASN A 23 3.25 1.22 10.00
N ARG A 24 2.69 0.02 10.15
CA ARG A 24 1.38 -0.35 9.62
C ARG A 24 0.23 0.55 10.13
N GLU A 25 0.30 1.01 11.38
CA GLU A 25 -0.70 1.93 11.93
C GLU A 25 -0.73 3.28 11.22
N THR A 26 0.44 3.78 10.81
CA THR A 26 0.59 5.01 10.04
C THR A 26 -0.03 4.86 8.66
N VAL A 27 0.14 3.70 8.00
CA VAL A 27 -0.55 3.40 6.73
C VAL A 27 -2.07 3.48 6.90
N TYR A 28 -2.64 2.85 7.93
CA TYR A 28 -4.08 2.96 8.21
C TYR A 28 -4.52 4.38 8.58
N ARG A 29 -3.66 5.16 9.24
CA ARG A 29 -3.93 6.57 9.53
C ARG A 29 -4.03 7.38 8.24
N PHE A 30 -3.06 7.22 7.32
CA PHE A 30 -3.09 7.88 6.01
C PHE A 30 -4.33 7.47 5.18
N ILE A 31 -4.72 6.20 5.21
CA ILE A 31 -5.96 5.74 4.56
C ILE A 31 -7.19 6.45 5.16
N ARG A 32 -7.27 6.55 6.49
CA ARG A 32 -8.39 7.24 7.18
C ARG A 32 -8.40 8.75 6.93
N GLN A 33 -7.24 9.37 6.72
CA GLN A 33 -7.09 10.79 6.41
C GLN A 33 -7.30 11.11 4.92
N GLY A 34 -7.39 10.08 4.06
CA GLY A 34 -7.50 10.24 2.60
C GLY A 34 -6.16 10.53 1.90
N GLU A 35 -5.05 10.45 2.62
CA GLU A 35 -3.70 10.62 2.07
C GLU A 35 -3.22 9.39 1.27
N LEU A 36 -3.80 8.21 1.56
CA LEU A 36 -3.60 6.99 0.79
C LEU A 36 -4.92 6.43 0.28
N VAL A 37 -5.01 6.19 -1.03
CA VAL A 37 -6.16 5.53 -1.66
C VAL A 37 -6.10 4.03 -1.35
N ALA A 38 -7.20 3.48 -0.84
CA ALA A 38 -7.32 2.06 -0.55
C ALA A 38 -8.72 1.54 -0.90
N SER A 39 -8.78 0.27 -1.27
CA SER A 39 -10.02 -0.47 -1.48
C SER A 39 -10.06 -1.70 -0.58
N LYS A 40 -11.23 -2.05 -0.05
CA LYS A 40 -11.40 -3.29 0.72
C LYS A 40 -11.38 -4.48 -0.24
N ARG A 41 -10.45 -5.41 -0.06
CA ARG A 41 -10.49 -6.71 -0.75
C ARG A 41 -11.48 -7.62 -0.02
N GLY A 42 -12.61 -7.96 -0.67
CA GLY A 42 -13.60 -8.90 -0.13
C GLY A 42 -13.03 -10.32 -0.02
N ARG A 43 -13.65 -11.15 0.82
CA ARG A 43 -13.45 -12.62 0.80
C ARG A 43 -14.45 -13.17 -0.22
N GLY A 44 -13.97 -13.48 -1.43
CA GLY A 44 -14.68 -14.36 -2.36
C GLY A 44 -14.29 -15.80 -2.09
#